data_AF-A0A6I8TKE0-F1
#
_entry.id   AF-A0A6I8TKE0-F1
#
_cell.length_a   1.000
_cell.length_b   1.000
_cell.length_c   1.000
_cell.angle_alpha   90.00
_cell.angle_beta   90.00
_cell.angle_gamma   90.00
#
_symmetry.space_group_name_H-M   'P 1'
#
loop_
_entity.id
_entity.type
_entity.pdbx_description
1 polymer ?
#
loop_
_entity_poly.entity_id
_entity_poly.type
_entity_poly.pdbx_seq_one_letter_code
_entity_poly.pdbx_strand_id
1 'polypeptide(L)'
;MALQNTRKNFVKDQSKLTYQNSVDPRPLMPGVYTRHHPRECSHLLRFRPIHMKHDNPYEGKETEQLVSKDSIRNLLIPSQNMSVYPVIWHKKEYYKLQNKAKLKTMDDKLTEFKLNEIEKRNMLEESEKRKKRLQEIDRERQVKGTGNILDEHKDEDSGTTARKIIDRAFNAKQEQEEEVKRANRIILAAKCHIIRDAQIAEKQEIERELRSEELRLEKMMLNENEKALQEEERKRDLNKILTTQHSEEIRNQLLQKEKMRLKEAERIEEEARVLKQAQQAIIADEKRKEKERIDRINAVRNDLKKAYELSAYYKQLEFEEQRLAELKVQEYTRLRNERQAKLEFEKKIAAEAKEREQDRMLKIQQKLLTTKSSKNDMDLRRGQEHVEREFRRREKEAAIRKRELEQQIAVARAAQLEAVKTERAMQIARDELDHKKAVEKLKQDETKETEGRKKQLRLRENYRDEIIQQINLKEQERRELERCSKKEHAAMQEAMKNREMAIKSTISNKIKMMKESKVPDRFIKDVERQLNSIKTDA
;
A
#
# COMPACT_ATOMS: atom_id res chain seq x y z
N MET A 1 1.52 -59.77 -2.87
CA MET A 1 1.85 -59.23 -4.22
C MET A 1 2.67 -57.96 -4.05
N ALA A 2 3.52 -57.64 -5.03
CA ALA A 2 4.27 -56.38 -5.20
C ALA A 2 5.28 -55.96 -4.09
N LEU A 3 6.54 -56.05 -4.50
CA LEU A 3 7.75 -55.35 -4.03
C LEU A 3 7.52 -53.89 -3.57
N GLN A 4 8.27 -53.42 -2.55
CA GLN A 4 9.38 -52.46 -2.76
C GLN A 4 10.08 -51.94 -1.48
N ASN A 5 11.38 -51.63 -1.63
CA ASN A 5 12.19 -50.62 -0.92
C ASN A 5 12.46 -50.73 0.59
N THR A 6 13.57 -51.42 0.87
CA THR A 6 14.39 -51.29 2.09
C THR A 6 15.17 -49.97 2.15
N ARG A 7 15.03 -49.19 3.24
CA ARG A 7 16.04 -48.22 3.72
C ARG A 7 15.94 -48.05 5.24
N LYS A 8 16.82 -48.68 6.03
CA LYS A 8 17.16 -48.23 7.39
C LYS A 8 18.65 -48.46 7.68
N ASN A 9 19.23 -47.47 8.36
CA ASN A 9 20.65 -47.34 8.68
C ASN A 9 21.13 -48.45 9.62
N PHE A 10 22.38 -48.87 9.45
CA PHE A 10 23.15 -49.57 10.48
C PHE A 10 24.53 -48.92 10.59
N VAL A 11 24.72 -48.09 11.61
CA VAL A 11 26.03 -47.60 12.03
C VAL A 11 26.59 -48.59 13.03
N LYS A 12 27.83 -49.03 12.84
CA LYS A 12 28.59 -49.78 13.85
C LYS A 12 29.86 -49.00 14.15
N ASP A 13 29.97 -48.53 15.38
CA ASP A 13 31.25 -48.13 15.95
C ASP A 13 32.18 -49.35 16.02
N GLN A 14 33.44 -49.17 15.60
CA GLN A 14 34.54 -49.95 16.17
C GLN A 14 35.71 -49.03 16.51
N SER A 15 36.23 -49.26 17.70
CA SER A 15 37.16 -48.41 18.42
C SER A 15 38.60 -48.49 17.92
N LYS A 16 39.26 -47.33 17.97
CA LYS A 16 40.70 -47.11 18.15
C LYS A 16 41.51 -48.36 18.54
N LEU A 17 42.49 -48.73 17.71
CA LEU A 17 43.78 -49.25 18.18
C LEU A 17 44.87 -48.26 17.79
N THR A 18 45.65 -47.82 18.78
CA THR A 18 46.87 -47.03 18.58
C THR A 18 48.06 -47.95 18.39
N TYR A 19 48.83 -47.76 17.31
CA TYR A 19 50.17 -48.34 17.16
C TYR A 19 51.15 -47.24 16.79
N GLN A 20 52.07 -46.92 17.71
CA GLN A 20 53.19 -46.04 17.43
C GLN A 20 54.33 -46.87 16.87
N ASN A 21 54.80 -46.55 15.65
CA ASN A 21 56.03 -47.11 15.10
C ASN A 21 57.05 -45.99 14.90
N SER A 22 57.88 -45.77 15.91
CA SER A 22 59.16 -45.07 15.77
C SER A 22 60.11 -45.91 14.93
N VAL A 23 60.61 -45.36 13.82
CA VAL A 23 61.67 -45.96 13.01
C VAL A 23 62.78 -44.92 12.83
N ASP A 24 63.99 -45.28 13.24
CA ASP A 24 65.14 -44.38 13.23
C ASP A 24 65.56 -43.95 11.81
N PRO A 25 66.04 -42.71 11.63
CA PRO A 25 66.40 -42.19 10.32
C PRO A 25 67.72 -42.78 9.82
N ARG A 26 67.69 -43.42 8.64
CA ARG A 26 68.90 -43.78 7.88
C ARG A 26 69.60 -42.52 7.32
N PRO A 27 70.95 -42.50 7.21
CA PRO A 27 71.70 -41.37 6.68
C PRO A 27 71.38 -41.13 5.19
N LEU A 28 71.30 -39.86 4.79
CA LEU A 28 71.04 -39.45 3.40
C LEU A 28 72.36 -39.24 2.63
N MET A 29 72.35 -39.57 1.33
CA MET A 29 73.43 -39.25 0.40
C MET A 29 73.36 -37.76 -0.02
N PRO A 30 74.49 -37.03 -0.10
CA PRO A 30 74.51 -35.68 -0.65
C PRO A 30 74.17 -35.66 -2.15
N GLY A 31 73.32 -34.72 -2.59
CA GLY A 31 72.97 -34.52 -3.99
C GLY A 31 71.67 -33.73 -4.18
N VAL A 32 71.48 -33.14 -5.36
CA VAL A 32 70.25 -32.40 -5.71
C VAL A 32 69.21 -33.34 -6.32
N TYR A 33 68.01 -33.37 -5.74
CA TYR A 33 66.89 -34.21 -6.17
C TYR A 33 65.81 -33.36 -6.84
N THR A 34 65.35 -33.75 -8.03
CA THR A 34 64.74 -32.80 -8.98
C THR A 34 63.21 -32.81 -9.07
N ARG A 35 62.51 -33.62 -8.27
CA ARG A 35 61.04 -33.64 -8.23
C ARG A 35 60.43 -33.71 -6.83
N HIS A 36 61.15 -34.29 -5.88
CA HIS A 36 60.80 -34.37 -4.45
C HIS A 36 62.02 -34.92 -3.71
N HIS A 37 62.10 -34.67 -2.40
CA HIS A 37 63.22 -35.11 -1.57
C HIS A 37 63.15 -36.62 -1.32
N PRO A 38 64.28 -37.35 -1.09
CA PRO A 38 64.24 -38.80 -0.81
C PRO A 38 63.46 -39.22 0.46
N ARG A 39 63.04 -38.26 1.28
CA ARG A 39 62.11 -38.47 2.41
C ARG A 39 60.64 -38.59 1.98
N GLU A 40 60.31 -38.14 0.77
CA GLU A 40 58.94 -38.07 0.23
C GLU A 40 58.66 -39.21 -0.76
N CYS A 41 59.69 -39.91 -1.26
CA CYS A 41 59.55 -41.11 -2.08
C CYS A 41 60.78 -42.03 -1.93
N SER A 42 60.54 -43.30 -1.59
CA SER A 42 61.57 -44.33 -1.36
C SER A 42 61.86 -45.23 -2.57
N HIS A 43 61.42 -44.86 -3.77
CA HIS A 43 61.57 -45.70 -4.96
C HIS A 43 63.01 -45.74 -5.47
N LEU A 44 63.53 -46.96 -5.65
CA LEU A 44 64.85 -47.27 -6.18
C LEU A 44 64.68 -48.21 -7.39
N LEU A 45 65.35 -47.93 -8.52
CA LEU A 45 65.54 -48.95 -9.57
C LEU A 45 66.91 -49.59 -9.34
N ARG A 46 66.94 -50.93 -9.20
CA ARG A 46 68.18 -51.71 -8.97
C ARG A 46 69.03 -51.10 -7.84
N PHE A 47 68.38 -50.79 -6.71
CA PHE A 47 68.99 -50.21 -5.50
C PHE A 47 69.63 -48.82 -5.67
N ARG A 48 69.34 -48.06 -6.75
CA ARG A 48 69.82 -46.68 -6.95
C ARG A 48 68.67 -45.65 -7.05
N PRO A 49 68.87 -44.40 -6.59
CA PRO A 49 67.85 -43.35 -6.66
C PRO A 49 67.53 -42.96 -8.10
N ILE A 50 66.25 -42.94 -8.46
CA ILE A 50 65.75 -42.56 -9.79
C ILE A 50 65.54 -41.04 -9.99
N HIS A 51 65.82 -40.23 -8.96
CA HIS A 51 65.48 -38.80 -8.92
C HIS A 51 66.68 -37.88 -8.64
N MET A 52 67.88 -38.45 -8.52
CA MET A 52 69.13 -37.71 -8.45
C MET A 52 69.43 -37.13 -9.85
N LYS A 53 69.77 -35.84 -9.92
CA LYS A 53 70.32 -35.23 -11.14
C LYS A 53 71.69 -34.69 -10.80
N HIS A 54 72.68 -34.99 -11.65
CA HIS A 54 73.97 -34.30 -11.62
C HIS A 54 73.81 -32.97 -12.35
N ASP A 55 74.31 -31.89 -11.76
CA ASP A 55 74.17 -30.54 -12.31
C ASP A 55 75.03 -30.32 -13.57
N ASN A 56 76.01 -31.19 -13.82
CA ASN A 56 76.86 -31.15 -15.00
C ASN A 56 76.90 -32.52 -15.71
N PRO A 57 76.50 -32.65 -17.00
CA PRO A 57 76.43 -33.95 -17.70
C PRO A 57 77.81 -34.59 -17.99
N TYR A 58 78.88 -33.84 -17.72
CA TYR A 58 80.28 -34.25 -17.88
C TYR A 58 80.94 -34.73 -16.58
N GLU A 59 80.24 -34.64 -15.44
CA GLU A 59 80.77 -35.04 -14.14
C GLU A 59 81.15 -36.54 -14.13
N GLY A 60 82.43 -36.83 -13.92
CA GLY A 60 82.96 -38.20 -13.91
C GLY A 60 83.11 -38.87 -15.28
N LYS A 61 83.16 -38.12 -16.40
CA LYS A 61 83.39 -38.68 -17.75
C LYS A 61 84.48 -37.91 -18.49
N GLU A 62 85.25 -38.62 -19.31
CA GLU A 62 86.26 -38.00 -20.18
C GLU A 62 85.60 -37.19 -21.31
N THR A 63 86.03 -35.94 -21.45
CA THR A 63 85.60 -35.03 -22.51
C THR A 63 86.81 -34.43 -23.20
N GLU A 64 86.78 -34.42 -24.53
CA GLU A 64 87.80 -33.76 -25.34
C GLU A 64 87.29 -32.39 -25.83
N GLN A 65 88.12 -31.36 -25.72
CA GLN A 65 87.77 -30.00 -26.13
C GLN A 65 88.15 -29.75 -27.58
N LEU A 66 87.14 -29.75 -28.46
CA LEU A 66 87.30 -29.38 -29.85
C LEU A 66 87.01 -27.88 -30.02
N VAL A 67 88.08 -27.11 -30.18
CA VAL A 67 88.05 -25.68 -30.48
C VAL A 67 87.91 -25.50 -31.99
N SER A 68 86.76 -24.99 -32.44
CA SER A 68 86.58 -24.50 -33.81
C SER A 68 86.32 -22.99 -33.79
N LYS A 69 86.52 -22.30 -34.92
CA LYS A 69 86.68 -20.83 -34.97
C LYS A 69 85.57 -20.02 -34.27
N ASP A 70 84.34 -20.53 -34.26
CA ASP A 70 83.18 -19.84 -33.68
C ASP A 70 82.61 -20.51 -32.40
N SER A 71 83.19 -21.61 -31.90
CA SER A 71 82.74 -22.26 -30.66
C SER A 71 83.71 -23.32 -30.13
N ILE A 72 83.94 -23.31 -28.81
CA ILE A 72 84.58 -24.41 -28.07
C ILE A 72 83.48 -25.44 -27.73
N ARG A 73 83.62 -26.68 -28.20
CA ARG A 73 82.68 -27.77 -27.90
C ARG A 73 83.39 -28.90 -27.15
N ASN A 74 82.86 -29.27 -25.99
CA ASN A 74 83.28 -30.47 -25.28
C ASN A 74 82.56 -31.66 -25.92
N LEU A 75 83.27 -32.53 -26.64
CA LEU A 75 82.72 -33.80 -27.07
C LEU A 75 82.93 -34.84 -25.97
N LEU A 76 81.86 -35.57 -25.64
CA LEU A 76 81.91 -36.70 -24.72
C LEU A 76 82.46 -37.91 -25.48
N ILE A 77 83.58 -38.47 -25.03
CA ILE A 77 84.07 -39.74 -25.59
C ILE A 77 83.14 -40.86 -25.11
N PRO A 78 82.55 -41.69 -25.99
CA PRO A 78 81.70 -42.80 -25.57
C PRO A 78 82.51 -43.85 -24.81
N SER A 79 82.39 -43.89 -23.49
CA SER A 79 83.00 -44.94 -22.68
C SER A 79 82.32 -46.30 -22.92
N GLN A 80 83.10 -47.38 -22.98
CA GLN A 80 82.58 -48.75 -23.09
C GLN A 80 81.72 -49.16 -21.88
N ASN A 81 81.89 -48.47 -20.75
CA ASN A 81 81.07 -48.63 -19.55
C ASN A 81 79.69 -48.00 -19.77
N MET A 82 78.72 -48.84 -20.15
CA MET A 82 77.33 -48.48 -20.40
C MET A 82 76.78 -47.53 -19.32
N SER A 83 76.30 -46.36 -19.74
CA SER A 83 75.85 -45.26 -18.87
C SER A 83 74.98 -45.79 -17.72
N VAL A 84 75.48 -45.66 -16.49
CA VAL A 84 75.10 -46.48 -15.32
C VAL A 84 73.71 -46.15 -14.74
N TYR A 85 72.91 -45.33 -15.43
CA TYR A 85 71.59 -44.87 -15.00
C TYR A 85 70.54 -45.06 -16.12
N PRO A 86 69.38 -45.64 -15.82
CA PRO A 86 68.33 -45.89 -16.81
C PRO A 86 67.61 -44.59 -17.21
N VAL A 87 67.47 -44.36 -18.52
CA VAL A 87 66.70 -43.24 -19.09
C VAL A 87 65.36 -43.76 -19.61
N ILE A 88 64.25 -43.15 -19.18
CA ILE A 88 62.90 -43.54 -19.57
C ILE A 88 62.51 -42.77 -20.84
N TRP A 89 62.40 -43.46 -21.97
CA TRP A 89 61.92 -42.90 -23.24
C TRP A 89 60.39 -43.03 -23.35
N HIS A 90 59.74 -42.03 -23.95
CA HIS A 90 58.31 -42.11 -24.21
C HIS A 90 58.01 -43.06 -25.39
N LYS A 91 56.99 -43.92 -25.28
CA LYS A 91 56.66 -44.94 -26.31
C LYS A 91 56.59 -44.37 -27.74
N LYS A 92 56.05 -43.16 -27.92
CA LYS A 92 55.97 -42.48 -29.23
C LYS A 92 57.34 -42.26 -29.87
N GLU A 93 58.39 -42.01 -29.09
CA GLU A 93 59.74 -41.75 -29.61
C GLU A 93 60.46 -43.05 -29.95
N TYR A 94 60.30 -44.08 -29.12
CA TYR A 94 60.73 -45.44 -29.44
C TYR A 94 60.16 -45.91 -30.80
N TYR A 95 58.84 -45.80 -30.99
CA TYR A 95 58.21 -46.18 -32.27
C TYR A 95 58.65 -45.28 -33.44
N LYS A 96 58.91 -43.97 -33.22
CA LYS A 96 59.47 -43.09 -34.26
C LYS A 96 60.86 -43.55 -34.71
N LEU A 97 61.74 -43.93 -33.79
CA LEU A 97 63.07 -44.48 -34.12
C LEU A 97 62.95 -45.84 -34.83
N GLN A 98 62.10 -46.73 -34.32
CA GLN A 98 61.85 -48.04 -34.92
C GLN A 98 61.32 -47.93 -36.36
N ASN A 99 60.36 -47.03 -36.61
CA ASN A 99 59.80 -46.81 -37.94
C ASN A 99 60.79 -46.14 -38.91
N LYS A 100 61.71 -45.30 -38.42
CA LYS A 100 62.81 -44.73 -39.23
C LYS A 100 63.89 -45.77 -39.59
N ALA A 101 64.07 -46.80 -38.76
CA ALA A 101 65.04 -47.86 -39.01
C ALA A 101 64.54 -48.92 -40.02
N LYS A 102 63.24 -48.96 -40.33
CA LYS A 102 62.66 -49.92 -41.27
C LYS A 102 62.92 -49.48 -42.73
N LEU A 103 63.65 -50.31 -43.47
CA LEU A 103 63.86 -50.13 -44.91
C LEU A 103 62.53 -50.25 -45.67
N LYS A 104 62.13 -49.22 -46.41
CA LYS A 104 60.88 -49.17 -47.19
C LYS A 104 61.10 -49.69 -48.62
N THR A 105 60.22 -50.59 -49.05
CA THR A 105 60.20 -51.12 -50.43
C THR A 105 59.59 -50.09 -51.41
N MET A 106 59.62 -50.39 -52.71
CA MET A 106 59.11 -49.44 -53.73
C MET A 106 57.59 -49.29 -53.70
N ASP A 107 56.84 -50.36 -53.40
CA ASP A 107 55.38 -50.29 -53.26
C ASP A 107 54.96 -49.51 -52.00
N ASP A 108 55.69 -49.65 -50.89
CA ASP A 108 55.48 -48.83 -49.68
C ASP A 108 55.55 -47.33 -50.03
N LYS A 109 56.55 -46.92 -50.82
CA LYS A 109 56.71 -45.52 -51.27
C LYS A 109 55.57 -45.08 -52.18
N LEU A 110 55.05 -45.96 -53.05
CA LEU A 110 53.93 -45.64 -53.94
C LEU A 110 52.61 -45.48 -53.16
N THR A 111 52.39 -46.28 -52.12
CA THR A 111 51.21 -46.12 -51.24
C THR A 111 51.29 -44.84 -50.41
N GLU A 112 52.45 -44.50 -49.84
CA GLU A 112 52.66 -43.22 -49.16
C GLU A 112 52.48 -42.03 -50.11
N PHE A 113 52.93 -42.12 -51.37
CA PHE A 113 52.70 -41.08 -52.36
C PHE A 113 51.21 -40.89 -52.66
N LYS A 114 50.45 -41.98 -52.84
CA LYS A 114 48.99 -41.93 -53.05
C LYS A 114 48.24 -41.37 -51.84
N LEU A 115 48.65 -41.69 -50.61
CA LEU A 115 48.07 -41.13 -49.39
C LEU A 115 48.35 -39.63 -49.27
N ASN A 116 49.60 -39.20 -49.53
CA ASN A 116 49.97 -37.77 -49.55
C ASN A 116 49.20 -36.98 -50.64
N GLU A 117 48.98 -37.59 -51.82
CA GLU A 117 48.14 -37.05 -52.89
C GLU A 117 46.68 -36.81 -52.43
N ILE A 118 46.10 -37.78 -51.73
CA ILE A 118 44.74 -37.69 -51.18
C ILE A 118 44.67 -36.64 -50.07
N GLU A 119 45.62 -36.62 -49.13
CA GLU A 119 45.69 -35.63 -48.06
C GLU A 119 45.83 -34.21 -48.61
N LYS A 120 46.70 -34.02 -49.62
CA LYS A 120 46.87 -32.73 -50.32
C LYS A 120 45.60 -32.29 -51.05
N ARG A 121 44.85 -33.22 -51.66
CA ARG A 121 43.55 -32.94 -52.30
C ARG A 121 42.50 -32.50 -51.28
N ASN A 122 42.42 -33.16 -50.13
CA ASN A 122 41.52 -32.80 -49.04
C ASN A 122 41.86 -31.41 -48.46
N MET A 123 43.14 -31.12 -48.24
CA MET A 123 43.62 -29.81 -47.76
C MET A 123 43.28 -28.67 -48.74
N LEU A 124 43.32 -28.93 -50.05
CA LEU A 124 42.88 -27.98 -51.08
C LEU A 124 41.37 -27.78 -51.05
N GLU A 125 40.57 -28.84 -50.91
CA GLU A 125 39.11 -28.74 -50.85
C GLU A 125 38.62 -28.00 -49.59
N GLU A 126 39.25 -28.24 -48.42
CA GLU A 126 39.01 -27.45 -47.20
C GLU A 126 39.40 -25.98 -47.38
N SER A 127 40.51 -25.70 -48.06
CA SER A 127 40.95 -24.34 -48.38
C SER A 127 39.96 -23.64 -49.32
N GLU A 128 39.41 -24.33 -50.32
CA GLU A 128 38.35 -23.80 -51.17
C GLU A 128 37.04 -23.56 -50.43
N LYS A 129 36.61 -24.50 -49.57
CA LYS A 129 35.43 -24.31 -48.71
C LYS A 129 35.60 -23.11 -47.79
N ARG A 130 36.79 -22.93 -47.19
CA ARG A 130 37.13 -21.75 -46.39
C ARG A 130 37.14 -20.47 -47.23
N LYS A 131 37.67 -20.50 -48.45
CA LYS A 131 37.67 -19.36 -49.38
C LYS A 131 36.27 -18.96 -49.81
N LYS A 132 35.41 -19.92 -50.18
CA LYS A 132 34.00 -19.70 -50.52
C LYS A 132 33.24 -19.10 -49.33
N ARG A 133 33.41 -19.65 -48.11
CA ARG A 133 32.82 -19.10 -46.89
C ARG A 133 33.28 -17.66 -46.61
N LEU A 134 34.57 -17.35 -46.81
CA LEU A 134 35.09 -15.98 -46.66
C LEU A 134 34.53 -15.04 -47.74
N GLN A 135 34.40 -15.48 -48.99
CA GLN A 135 33.78 -14.70 -50.06
C GLN A 135 32.29 -14.44 -49.82
N GLU A 136 31.56 -15.39 -49.23
CA GLU A 136 30.16 -15.20 -48.86
C GLU A 136 30.02 -14.19 -47.70
N ILE A 137 30.87 -14.29 -46.68
CA ILE A 137 30.96 -13.30 -45.59
C ILE A 137 31.32 -11.91 -46.12
N ASP A 138 32.25 -11.79 -47.07
CA ASP A 138 32.60 -10.49 -47.69
C ASP A 138 31.48 -9.94 -48.57
N ARG A 139 30.72 -10.82 -49.27
CA ARG A 139 29.52 -10.41 -50.02
C ARG A 139 28.42 -9.91 -49.07
N GLU A 140 28.21 -10.58 -47.94
CA GLU A 140 27.29 -10.11 -46.89
C GLU A 140 27.74 -8.77 -46.28
N ARG A 141 29.05 -8.57 -46.07
CA ARG A 141 29.61 -7.30 -45.61
C ARG A 141 29.44 -6.17 -46.63
N GLN A 142 29.63 -6.44 -47.92
CA GLN A 142 29.39 -5.45 -48.98
C GLN A 142 27.91 -5.07 -49.08
N VAL A 143 26.99 -6.03 -48.95
CA VAL A 143 25.53 -5.76 -48.94
C VAL A 143 25.10 -4.98 -47.69
N LYS A 144 25.74 -5.22 -46.53
CA LYS A 144 25.50 -4.47 -45.29
C LYS A 144 26.14 -3.08 -45.27
N GLY A 145 27.05 -2.80 -46.20
CA GLY A 145 27.79 -1.54 -46.29
C GLY A 145 28.90 -1.44 -45.24
N THR A 146 29.99 -0.78 -45.59
CA THR A 146 31.12 -0.53 -44.67
C THR A 146 30.81 0.62 -43.71
N GLY A 147 29.90 0.38 -42.75
CA GLY A 147 29.86 1.10 -41.48
C GLY A 147 31.04 0.68 -40.60
N ASN A 148 31.54 1.59 -39.76
CA ASN A 148 32.74 1.35 -38.96
C ASN A 148 32.54 0.19 -37.95
N ILE A 149 33.54 -0.68 -37.83
CA ILE A 149 33.57 -1.85 -36.93
C ILE A 149 33.85 -1.41 -35.47
N LEU A 150 33.08 -0.45 -34.97
CA LEU A 150 33.06 0.00 -33.57
C LEU A 150 31.64 0.10 -32.98
N ASP A 151 30.57 -0.12 -33.77
CA ASP A 151 29.17 0.07 -33.37
C ASP A 151 28.33 -1.22 -33.24
N GLU A 152 28.89 -2.42 -33.49
CA GLU A 152 28.14 -3.70 -33.42
C GLU A 152 27.56 -4.04 -32.04
N HIS A 153 27.98 -3.34 -30.96
CA HIS A 153 27.38 -3.46 -29.62
C HIS A 153 26.52 -2.25 -29.22
N LYS A 154 26.25 -1.33 -30.14
CA LYS A 154 25.42 -0.16 -29.87
C LYS A 154 24.21 -0.05 -30.80
N ASP A 155 24.25 -0.45 -32.07
CA ASP A 155 23.21 -0.02 -32.99
C ASP A 155 21.84 -0.71 -32.93
N GLU A 156 21.76 -1.99 -32.54
CA GLU A 156 20.45 -2.61 -32.29
C GLU A 156 19.74 -2.00 -31.07
N ASP A 157 20.51 -1.59 -30.06
CA ASP A 157 19.98 -0.85 -28.90
C ASP A 157 19.89 0.66 -29.14
N SER A 158 20.71 1.29 -29.99
CA SER A 158 20.69 2.73 -30.26
C SER A 158 19.45 3.09 -31.09
N GLY A 159 19.15 2.31 -32.14
CA GLY A 159 17.97 2.50 -32.97
C GLY A 159 16.67 2.23 -32.21
N THR A 160 16.64 1.19 -31.36
CA THR A 160 15.46 0.95 -30.52
C THR A 160 15.35 1.93 -29.36
N THR A 161 16.46 2.40 -28.77
CA THR A 161 16.45 3.39 -27.69
C THR A 161 16.08 4.77 -28.20
N ALA A 162 16.56 5.19 -29.38
CA ALA A 162 16.13 6.41 -30.04
C ALA A 162 14.62 6.38 -30.33
N ARG A 163 14.09 5.27 -30.86
CA ARG A 163 12.63 5.09 -31.03
C ARG A 163 11.89 5.12 -29.68
N LYS A 164 12.33 4.36 -28.67
CA LYS A 164 11.75 4.38 -27.31
C LYS A 164 11.77 5.80 -26.69
N ILE A 165 12.80 6.62 -26.95
CA ILE A 165 12.87 8.02 -26.51
C ILE A 165 11.85 8.89 -27.26
N ILE A 166 11.73 8.74 -28.58
CA ILE A 166 10.73 9.44 -29.40
C ILE A 166 9.31 9.04 -28.95
N ASP A 167 9.03 7.75 -28.79
CA ASP A 167 7.75 7.23 -28.32
C ASP A 167 7.44 7.72 -26.91
N ARG A 168 8.43 7.75 -26.01
CA ARG A 168 8.29 8.29 -24.65
C ARG A 168 8.03 9.80 -24.66
N ALA A 169 8.69 10.56 -25.52
CA ALA A 169 8.45 12.00 -25.68
C ALA A 169 7.07 12.29 -26.29
N PHE A 170 6.65 11.50 -27.28
CA PHE A 170 5.31 11.56 -27.87
C PHE A 170 4.23 11.23 -26.83
N ASN A 171 4.39 10.13 -26.09
CA ASN A 171 3.48 9.75 -25.01
C ASN A 171 3.47 10.80 -23.88
N ALA A 172 4.61 11.38 -23.51
CA ALA A 172 4.66 12.48 -22.55
C ALA A 172 3.92 13.73 -23.04
N LYS A 173 3.97 14.03 -24.35
CA LYS A 173 3.18 15.12 -24.96
C LYS A 173 1.68 14.80 -24.95
N GLN A 174 1.28 13.58 -25.31
CA GLN A 174 -0.11 13.10 -25.20
C GLN A 174 -0.61 13.21 -23.74
N GLU A 175 0.22 12.90 -22.76
CA GLU A 175 -0.11 12.97 -21.34
C GLU A 175 -0.36 14.40 -20.83
N GLN A 176 0.13 15.41 -21.55
CA GLN A 176 -0.13 16.82 -21.22
C GLN A 176 -1.46 17.34 -21.77
N GLU A 177 -2.11 16.62 -22.69
CA GLU A 177 -3.44 17.00 -23.19
C GLU A 177 -4.49 16.92 -22.07
N GLU A 178 -5.34 17.94 -21.95
CA GLU A 178 -6.27 18.06 -20.81
C GLU A 178 -7.32 16.95 -20.78
N GLU A 179 -7.71 16.41 -21.94
CA GLU A 179 -8.59 15.26 -22.09
C GLU A 179 -7.96 14.01 -21.47
N VAL A 180 -6.66 13.81 -21.70
CA VAL A 180 -5.89 12.67 -21.20
C VAL A 180 -5.64 12.82 -19.69
N LYS A 181 -5.41 14.04 -19.20
CA LYS A 181 -5.37 14.36 -17.76
C LYS A 181 -6.72 14.12 -17.07
N ARG A 182 -7.84 14.52 -17.69
CA ARG A 182 -9.20 14.21 -17.18
C ARG A 182 -9.40 12.69 -17.10
N ALA A 183 -9.01 11.95 -18.14
CA ALA A 183 -9.08 10.50 -18.15
C ALA A 183 -8.23 9.85 -17.04
N ASN A 184 -7.01 10.36 -16.80
CA ASN A 184 -6.15 9.89 -15.71
C ASN A 184 -6.79 10.08 -14.33
N ARG A 185 -7.47 11.20 -14.09
CA ARG A 185 -8.17 11.46 -12.81
C ARG A 185 -9.27 10.42 -12.56
N ILE A 186 -10.05 10.09 -13.59
CA ILE A 186 -11.07 9.02 -13.54
C ILE A 186 -10.44 7.65 -13.28
N ILE A 187 -9.39 7.30 -14.03
CA ILE A 187 -8.68 6.02 -13.87
C ILE A 187 -8.08 5.89 -12.46
N LEU A 188 -7.52 6.97 -11.91
CA LEU A 188 -6.99 7.00 -10.54
C LEU A 188 -8.11 6.85 -9.50
N ALA A 189 -9.24 7.54 -9.66
CA ALA A 189 -10.39 7.37 -8.79
C ALA A 189 -10.88 5.91 -8.80
N ALA A 190 -11.00 5.28 -9.97
CA ALA A 190 -11.37 3.88 -10.10
C ALA A 190 -10.39 2.94 -9.37
N LYS A 191 -9.07 3.18 -9.46
CA LYS A 191 -8.07 2.44 -8.66
C LYS A 191 -8.31 2.58 -7.15
N CYS A 192 -8.60 3.79 -6.67
CA CYS A 192 -8.92 4.01 -5.26
C CYS A 192 -10.22 3.29 -4.83
N HIS A 193 -11.23 3.23 -5.69
CA HIS A 193 -12.45 2.45 -5.44
C HIS A 193 -12.18 0.95 -5.35
N ILE A 194 -11.40 0.39 -6.28
CA ILE A 194 -11.03 -1.05 -6.26
C ILE A 194 -10.29 -1.42 -4.96
N ILE A 195 -9.32 -0.60 -4.54
CA ILE A 195 -8.57 -0.83 -3.29
C ILE A 195 -9.50 -0.72 -2.07
N ARG A 196 -10.40 0.27 -2.04
CA ARG A 196 -11.36 0.44 -0.95
C ARG A 196 -12.31 -0.75 -0.83
N ASP A 197 -12.85 -1.23 -1.95
CA ASP A 197 -13.79 -2.36 -1.95
C ASP A 197 -13.09 -3.66 -1.52
N ALA A 198 -11.82 -3.86 -1.91
CA ALA A 198 -10.99 -4.96 -1.41
C ALA A 198 -10.74 -4.86 0.12
N GLN A 199 -10.40 -3.67 0.63
CA GLN A 199 -10.22 -3.43 2.07
C GLN A 199 -11.52 -3.62 2.88
N ILE A 200 -12.68 -3.28 2.30
CA ILE A 200 -13.99 -3.54 2.93
C ILE A 200 -14.25 -5.04 3.01
N ALA A 201 -13.97 -5.80 1.94
CA ALA A 201 -14.13 -7.25 1.93
C ALA A 201 -13.18 -7.94 2.94
N GLU A 202 -11.91 -7.53 2.98
CA GLU A 202 -10.91 -7.98 3.95
C GLU A 202 -11.36 -7.69 5.39
N LYS A 203 -11.83 -6.47 5.68
CA LYS A 203 -12.35 -6.12 7.01
C LYS A 203 -13.56 -6.98 7.40
N GLN A 204 -14.47 -7.26 6.46
CA GLN A 204 -15.63 -8.14 6.71
C GLN A 204 -15.23 -9.61 6.90
N GLU A 205 -14.11 -10.05 6.35
CA GLU A 205 -13.51 -11.36 6.61
C GLU A 205 -12.97 -11.44 8.03
N ILE A 206 -12.12 -10.47 8.41
CA ILE A 206 -11.57 -10.36 9.76
C ILE A 206 -12.69 -10.28 10.82
N GLU A 207 -13.77 -9.54 10.55
CA GLU A 207 -14.93 -9.45 11.45
C GLU A 207 -15.75 -10.75 11.53
N ARG A 208 -15.75 -11.59 10.48
CA ARG A 208 -16.35 -12.93 10.54
C ARG A 208 -15.48 -13.89 11.34
N GLU A 209 -14.17 -13.87 11.11
CA GLU A 209 -13.20 -14.70 11.84
C GLU A 209 -13.18 -14.36 13.34
N LEU A 210 -13.11 -13.07 13.67
CA LEU A 210 -13.14 -12.58 15.06
C LEU A 210 -14.39 -13.06 15.80
N ARG A 211 -15.58 -12.87 15.22
CA ARG A 211 -16.85 -13.36 15.81
C ARG A 211 -16.89 -14.87 15.97
N SER A 212 -16.25 -15.63 15.07
CA SER A 212 -16.19 -17.09 15.19
C SER A 212 -15.29 -17.55 16.35
N GLU A 213 -14.20 -16.83 16.62
CA GLU A 213 -13.31 -17.11 17.75
C GLU A 213 -13.89 -16.58 19.06
N GLU A 214 -14.57 -15.43 19.07
CA GLU A 214 -15.34 -14.93 20.22
C GLU A 214 -16.39 -15.96 20.67
N LEU A 215 -17.19 -16.51 19.75
CA LEU A 215 -18.19 -17.55 20.04
C LEU A 215 -17.55 -18.85 20.55
N ARG A 216 -16.36 -19.20 20.04
CA ARG A 216 -15.58 -20.35 20.53
C ARG A 216 -15.07 -20.13 21.96
N LEU A 217 -14.60 -18.92 22.28
CA LEU A 217 -14.14 -18.54 23.61
C LEU A 217 -15.31 -18.47 24.61
N GLU A 218 -16.45 -17.88 24.22
CA GLU A 218 -17.67 -17.88 25.03
C GLU A 218 -18.11 -19.30 25.37
N LYS A 219 -18.13 -20.21 24.38
CA LYS A 219 -18.41 -21.64 24.62
C LYS A 219 -17.41 -22.29 25.57
N MET A 220 -16.12 -21.92 25.52
CA MET A 220 -15.12 -22.41 26.47
C MET A 220 -15.41 -21.91 27.89
N MET A 221 -15.68 -20.61 28.07
CA MET A 221 -16.02 -20.01 29.35
C MET A 221 -17.32 -20.59 29.96
N LEU A 222 -18.34 -20.83 29.14
CA LEU A 222 -19.59 -21.47 29.59
C LEU A 222 -19.33 -22.90 30.08
N ASN A 223 -18.56 -23.70 29.34
CA ASN A 223 -18.18 -25.05 29.77
C ASN A 223 -17.34 -25.04 31.07
N GLU A 224 -16.51 -24.02 31.30
CA GLU A 224 -15.75 -23.86 32.55
C GLU A 224 -16.64 -23.44 33.71
N ASN A 225 -17.58 -22.52 33.49
CA ASN A 225 -18.56 -22.10 34.48
C ASN A 225 -19.50 -23.25 34.89
N GLU A 226 -19.97 -24.05 33.93
CA GLU A 226 -20.73 -25.28 34.20
C GLU A 226 -19.95 -26.28 35.06
N LYS A 227 -18.66 -26.49 34.78
CA LYS A 227 -17.79 -27.34 35.61
C LYS A 227 -17.62 -26.78 37.02
N ALA A 228 -17.43 -25.47 37.17
CA ALA A 228 -17.29 -24.83 38.47
C ALA A 228 -18.58 -24.96 39.29
N LEU A 229 -19.74 -24.76 38.66
CA LEU A 229 -21.05 -24.96 39.28
C LEU A 229 -21.26 -26.41 39.72
N GLN A 230 -20.93 -27.39 38.87
CA GLN A 230 -20.99 -28.81 39.24
C GLN A 230 -20.06 -29.17 40.40
N GLU A 231 -18.89 -28.53 40.51
CA GLU A 231 -17.98 -28.74 41.64
C GLU A 231 -18.56 -28.16 42.94
N GLU A 232 -19.16 -26.96 42.89
CA GLU A 232 -19.86 -26.37 44.04
C GLU A 232 -21.11 -27.16 44.45
N GLU A 233 -21.86 -27.73 43.50
CA GLU A 233 -22.97 -28.64 43.81
C GLU A 233 -22.48 -29.91 44.51
N ARG A 234 -21.40 -30.54 44.02
CA ARG A 234 -20.77 -31.69 44.69
C ARG A 234 -20.32 -31.35 46.13
N LYS A 235 -19.72 -30.17 46.35
CA LYS A 235 -19.35 -29.72 47.71
C LYS A 235 -20.57 -29.50 48.59
N ARG A 236 -21.66 -28.91 48.07
CA ARG A 236 -22.92 -28.74 48.80
C ARG A 236 -23.54 -30.07 49.18
N ASP A 237 -23.52 -31.06 48.29
CA ASP A 237 -24.08 -32.39 48.57
C ASP A 237 -23.23 -33.17 49.58
N LEU A 238 -21.90 -33.09 49.50
CA LEU A 238 -21.01 -33.61 50.54
C LEU A 238 -21.29 -32.96 51.90
N ASN A 239 -21.47 -31.63 51.94
CA ASN A 239 -21.81 -30.92 53.17
C ASN A 239 -23.18 -31.29 53.72
N LYS A 240 -24.20 -31.54 52.87
CA LYS A 240 -25.50 -32.10 53.29
C LYS A 240 -25.31 -33.47 53.94
N ILE A 241 -24.55 -34.38 53.30
CA ILE A 241 -24.29 -35.74 53.81
C ILE A 241 -23.61 -35.68 55.19
N LEU A 242 -22.55 -34.88 55.33
CA LEU A 242 -21.85 -34.68 56.61
C LEU A 242 -22.78 -34.09 57.68
N THR A 243 -23.64 -33.13 57.31
CA THR A 243 -24.64 -32.54 58.23
C THR A 243 -25.67 -33.58 58.68
N THR A 244 -26.14 -34.45 57.77
CA THR A 244 -27.06 -35.53 58.14
C THR A 244 -26.40 -36.54 59.07
N GLN A 245 -25.18 -36.99 58.77
CA GLN A 245 -24.41 -37.90 59.62
C GLN A 245 -24.21 -37.32 61.03
N HIS A 246 -23.80 -36.05 61.12
CA HIS A 246 -23.63 -35.39 62.40
C HIS A 246 -24.95 -35.23 63.18
N SER A 247 -26.07 -35.00 62.49
CA SER A 247 -27.40 -34.96 63.13
C SER A 247 -27.82 -36.34 63.68
N GLU A 248 -27.46 -37.43 63.00
CA GLU A 248 -27.68 -38.80 63.48
C GLU A 248 -26.79 -39.15 64.68
N GLU A 249 -25.52 -38.71 64.68
CA GLU A 249 -24.61 -38.83 65.83
C GLU A 249 -25.18 -38.13 67.07
N ILE A 250 -25.63 -36.87 66.94
CA ILE A 250 -26.25 -36.12 68.04
C ILE A 250 -27.51 -36.84 68.54
N ARG A 251 -28.35 -37.34 67.62
CA ARG A 251 -29.56 -38.11 67.97
C ARG A 251 -29.21 -39.37 68.76
N ASN A 252 -28.17 -40.08 68.36
CA ASN A 252 -27.67 -41.27 69.06
C ASN A 252 -27.11 -40.91 70.46
N GLN A 253 -26.39 -39.80 70.60
CA GLN A 253 -25.93 -39.30 71.91
C GLN A 253 -27.09 -38.90 72.83
N LEU A 254 -28.16 -38.29 72.29
CA LEU A 254 -29.37 -37.97 73.06
C LEU A 254 -30.07 -39.24 73.55
N LEU A 255 -30.25 -40.24 72.68
CA LEU A 255 -30.82 -41.55 73.05
C LEU A 255 -29.96 -42.28 74.10
N GLN A 256 -28.64 -42.16 74.04
CA GLN A 256 -27.75 -42.69 75.08
C GLN A 256 -27.94 -41.95 76.42
N LYS A 257 -28.00 -40.61 76.42
CA LYS A 257 -28.28 -39.81 77.63
C LYS A 257 -29.65 -40.12 78.23
N GLU A 258 -30.67 -40.32 77.40
CA GLU A 258 -32.01 -40.72 77.83
C GLU A 258 -32.01 -42.11 78.49
N LYS A 259 -31.34 -43.09 77.89
CA LYS A 259 -31.12 -44.42 78.50
C LYS A 259 -30.38 -44.34 79.84
N MET A 260 -29.39 -43.45 79.97
CA MET A 260 -28.69 -43.25 81.24
C MET A 260 -29.58 -42.60 82.31
N ARG A 261 -30.39 -41.60 81.95
CA ARG A 261 -31.40 -41.03 82.85
C ARG A 261 -32.45 -42.04 83.30
N LEU A 262 -32.88 -42.93 82.41
CA LEU A 262 -33.85 -43.99 82.75
C LEU A 262 -33.25 -44.97 83.76
N LYS A 263 -32.00 -45.41 83.57
CA LYS A 263 -31.27 -46.23 84.56
C LYS A 263 -31.07 -45.53 85.92
N GLU A 264 -30.83 -44.22 85.90
CA GLU A 264 -30.70 -43.42 87.12
C GLU A 264 -32.05 -43.31 87.85
N ALA A 265 -33.16 -43.16 87.11
CA ALA A 265 -34.51 -43.19 87.66
C ALA A 265 -34.88 -44.58 88.24
N GLU A 266 -34.53 -45.68 87.56
CA GLU A 266 -34.68 -47.04 88.09
C GLU A 266 -33.91 -47.20 89.41
N ARG A 267 -32.67 -46.71 89.48
CA ARG A 267 -31.87 -46.71 90.72
C ARG A 267 -32.53 -45.90 91.85
N ILE A 268 -33.07 -44.73 91.55
CA ILE A 268 -33.79 -43.90 92.53
C ILE A 268 -35.07 -44.61 92.99
N GLU A 269 -35.77 -45.35 92.13
CA GLU A 269 -36.94 -46.14 92.52
C GLU A 269 -36.55 -47.33 93.43
N GLU A 270 -35.45 -48.01 93.15
CA GLU A 270 -34.90 -49.05 94.04
C GLU A 270 -34.50 -48.47 95.41
N GLU A 271 -33.77 -47.35 95.44
CA GLU A 271 -33.40 -46.64 96.67
C GLU A 271 -34.65 -46.17 97.44
N ALA A 272 -35.66 -45.65 96.75
CA ALA A 272 -36.93 -45.26 97.35
C ALA A 272 -37.74 -46.44 97.89
N ARG A 273 -37.68 -47.61 97.22
CA ARG A 273 -38.30 -48.86 97.71
C ARG A 273 -37.63 -49.34 98.99
N VAL A 274 -36.29 -49.30 99.07
CA VAL A 274 -35.53 -49.60 100.30
C VAL A 274 -35.85 -48.59 101.41
N LEU A 275 -35.86 -47.29 101.10
CA LEU A 275 -36.21 -46.24 102.05
C LEU A 275 -37.64 -46.41 102.60
N LYS A 276 -38.59 -46.78 101.75
CA LYS A 276 -39.98 -47.05 102.14
C LYS A 276 -40.10 -48.26 103.08
N GLN A 277 -39.30 -49.30 102.87
CA GLN A 277 -39.22 -50.44 103.80
C GLN A 277 -38.62 -50.02 105.16
N ALA A 278 -37.56 -49.21 105.16
CA ALA A 278 -36.98 -48.65 106.38
C ALA A 278 -37.97 -47.72 107.12
N GLN A 279 -38.70 -46.87 106.42
CA GLN A 279 -39.77 -46.05 106.99
C GLN A 279 -40.91 -46.89 107.58
N GLN A 280 -41.30 -47.99 106.93
CA GLN A 280 -42.31 -48.90 107.49
C GLN A 280 -41.85 -49.57 108.80
N ALA A 281 -40.55 -49.91 108.91
CA ALA A 281 -39.97 -50.39 110.15
C ALA A 281 -39.97 -49.31 111.25
N ILE A 282 -39.58 -48.08 110.93
CA ILE A 282 -39.64 -46.94 111.87
C ILE A 282 -41.09 -46.69 112.34
N ILE A 283 -42.07 -46.65 111.43
CA ILE A 283 -43.49 -46.47 111.76
C ILE A 283 -44.01 -47.60 112.66
N ALA A 284 -43.51 -48.83 112.50
CA ALA A 284 -43.88 -49.94 113.39
C ALA A 284 -43.37 -49.73 114.82
N ASP A 285 -42.12 -49.28 114.99
CA ASP A 285 -41.56 -48.96 116.31
C ASP A 285 -42.14 -47.66 116.91
N GLU A 286 -42.45 -46.65 116.10
CA GLU A 286 -43.20 -45.46 116.54
C GLU A 286 -44.59 -45.84 117.03
N LYS A 287 -45.32 -46.75 116.34
CA LYS A 287 -46.60 -47.26 116.81
C LYS A 287 -46.51 -48.03 118.14
N ARG A 288 -45.35 -48.63 118.46
CA ARG A 288 -45.11 -49.22 119.80
C ARG A 288 -44.94 -48.12 120.85
N LYS A 289 -44.05 -47.15 120.60
CA LYS A 289 -43.81 -46.00 121.50
C LYS A 289 -45.05 -45.13 121.69
N GLU A 290 -45.88 -44.96 120.66
CA GLU A 290 -47.10 -44.14 120.74
C GLU A 290 -48.20 -44.85 121.54
N LYS A 291 -48.27 -46.19 121.57
CA LYS A 291 -49.12 -46.90 122.54
C LYS A 291 -48.68 -46.60 123.98
N GLU A 292 -47.39 -46.76 124.28
CA GLU A 292 -46.81 -46.41 125.59
C GLU A 292 -46.95 -44.92 125.94
N ARG A 293 -47.10 -44.05 124.93
CA ARG A 293 -47.40 -42.62 125.10
C ARG A 293 -48.89 -42.38 125.36
N ILE A 294 -49.79 -43.05 124.62
CA ILE A 294 -51.25 -42.95 124.79
C ILE A 294 -51.63 -43.41 126.20
N ASP A 295 -51.04 -44.49 126.72
CA ASP A 295 -51.28 -44.95 128.08
C ASP A 295 -50.88 -43.88 129.12
N ARG A 296 -49.73 -43.22 128.92
CA ARG A 296 -49.29 -42.06 129.74
C ARG A 296 -50.17 -40.81 129.54
N ILE A 297 -50.63 -40.53 128.33
CA ILE A 297 -51.53 -39.41 128.03
C ILE A 297 -52.90 -39.64 128.65
N ASN A 298 -53.40 -40.88 128.71
CA ASN A 298 -54.67 -41.19 129.35
C ASN A 298 -54.61 -40.95 130.86
N ALA A 299 -53.48 -41.24 131.52
CA ALA A 299 -53.24 -40.80 132.88
C ALA A 299 -53.28 -39.27 133.00
N VAL A 300 -52.49 -38.54 132.19
CA VAL A 300 -52.44 -37.07 132.22
C VAL A 300 -53.78 -36.40 131.83
N ARG A 301 -54.57 -36.98 130.92
CA ARG A 301 -55.89 -36.44 130.53
C ARG A 301 -56.92 -36.55 131.64
N ASN A 302 -56.83 -37.58 132.48
CA ASN A 302 -57.64 -37.69 133.68
C ASN A 302 -57.30 -36.57 134.69
N ASP A 303 -56.09 -36.00 134.63
CA ASP A 303 -55.71 -34.83 135.41
C ASP A 303 -56.04 -33.49 134.71
N LEU A 304 -55.80 -33.38 133.40
CA LEU A 304 -56.01 -32.14 132.64
C LEU A 304 -57.50 -31.79 132.42
N LYS A 305 -58.39 -32.78 132.40
CA LYS A 305 -59.85 -32.52 132.44
C LYS A 305 -60.25 -31.69 133.66
N LYS A 306 -59.61 -31.92 134.81
CA LYS A 306 -59.83 -31.17 136.06
C LYS A 306 -59.40 -29.69 135.98
N ALA A 307 -58.67 -29.29 134.92
CA ALA A 307 -58.11 -27.96 134.75
C ALA A 307 -58.72 -27.14 133.59
N TYR A 308 -59.15 -27.78 132.48
CA TYR A 308 -59.68 -27.06 131.32
C TYR A 308 -61.00 -26.33 131.60
N GLU A 309 -61.81 -26.88 132.52
CA GLU A 309 -63.08 -26.31 132.99
C GLU A 309 -62.93 -24.88 133.58
N LEU A 310 -61.69 -24.41 133.83
CA LEU A 310 -61.37 -23.10 134.40
C LEU A 310 -61.01 -22.00 133.37
N SER A 311 -60.72 -22.31 132.10
CA SER A 311 -59.99 -21.35 131.23
C SER A 311 -60.78 -20.69 130.08
N ALA A 312 -61.88 -21.26 129.60
CA ALA A 312 -62.49 -20.86 128.31
C ALA A 312 -63.18 -19.48 128.27
N TYR A 313 -63.14 -18.74 129.38
CA TYR A 313 -63.98 -17.57 129.69
C TYR A 313 -63.53 -16.22 129.07
N TYR A 314 -62.33 -16.11 128.47
CA TYR A 314 -61.62 -14.81 128.38
C TYR A 314 -61.35 -14.16 127.00
N LYS A 315 -61.51 -14.80 125.82
CA LYS A 315 -60.72 -14.42 124.61
C LYS A 315 -61.38 -13.58 123.47
N GLN A 316 -62.69 -13.33 123.46
CA GLN A 316 -63.40 -12.95 122.22
C GLN A 316 -63.36 -11.45 121.80
N LEU A 317 -62.34 -10.65 122.16
CA LEU A 317 -62.47 -9.18 122.21
C LEU A 317 -61.71 -8.31 121.17
N GLU A 318 -60.73 -8.83 120.40
CA GLU A 318 -59.60 -7.98 119.91
C GLU A 318 -59.57 -7.56 118.40
N PHE A 319 -60.50 -7.95 117.52
CA PHE A 319 -60.16 -8.13 116.09
C PHE A 319 -60.40 -6.97 115.07
N GLU A 320 -61.13 -5.89 115.39
CA GLU A 320 -61.84 -5.13 114.32
C GLU A 320 -61.13 -3.93 113.64
N GLU A 321 -59.93 -3.49 114.06
CA GLU A 321 -59.49 -2.09 113.83
C GLU A 321 -58.70 -1.74 112.53
N GLN A 322 -58.17 -2.69 111.74
CA GLN A 322 -56.96 -2.43 110.91
C GLN A 322 -57.13 -1.93 109.44
N ARG A 323 -58.32 -1.60 108.92
CA ARG A 323 -58.62 -1.71 107.46
C ARG A 323 -58.41 -0.48 106.52
N LEU A 324 -58.10 0.74 106.97
CA LEU A 324 -58.48 1.99 106.24
C LEU A 324 -57.40 2.79 105.44
N ALA A 325 -56.12 2.40 105.39
CA ALA A 325 -55.04 3.38 105.12
C ALA A 325 -54.56 3.62 103.66
N GLU A 326 -54.94 2.81 102.65
CA GLU A 326 -54.01 2.50 101.54
C GLU A 326 -54.16 3.27 100.19
N LEU A 327 -55.17 4.14 100.00
CA LEU A 327 -55.66 4.52 98.65
C LEU A 327 -55.09 5.81 97.96
N LYS A 328 -54.11 6.53 98.51
CA LYS A 328 -53.85 7.95 98.12
C LYS A 328 -52.69 8.29 97.15
N VAL A 329 -51.89 7.34 96.66
CA VAL A 329 -50.52 7.64 96.14
C VAL A 329 -50.36 7.76 94.61
N GLN A 330 -51.32 7.31 93.77
CA GLN A 330 -51.01 6.94 92.38
C GLN A 330 -51.04 8.04 91.27
N GLU A 331 -51.54 9.26 91.51
CA GLU A 331 -51.94 10.15 90.39
C GLU A 331 -50.85 11.08 89.78
N TYR A 332 -49.76 11.36 90.51
CA TYR A 332 -48.89 12.53 90.22
C TYR A 332 -47.99 12.43 88.97
N THR A 333 -47.67 11.23 88.48
CA THR A 333 -46.45 11.02 87.65
C THR A 333 -46.63 11.23 86.14
N ARG A 334 -47.85 11.47 85.63
CA ARG A 334 -48.16 11.33 84.19
C ARG A 334 -47.83 12.52 83.28
N LEU A 335 -47.80 13.76 83.80
CA LEU A 335 -47.84 14.99 82.96
C LEU A 335 -46.49 15.51 82.42
N ARG A 336 -45.34 14.99 82.86
CA ARG A 336 -44.05 15.67 82.68
C ARG A 336 -43.38 15.52 81.30
N ASN A 337 -43.64 14.45 80.57
CA ASN A 337 -42.74 13.99 79.49
C ASN A 337 -43.06 14.52 78.07
N GLU A 338 -44.23 15.10 77.81
CA GLU A 338 -44.66 15.44 76.45
C GLU A 338 -44.08 16.75 75.86
N ARG A 339 -43.43 17.60 76.67
CA ARG A 339 -43.07 18.98 76.26
C ARG A 339 -41.76 19.14 75.48
N GLN A 340 -40.79 18.22 75.56
CA GLN A 340 -39.44 18.47 75.03
C GLN A 340 -39.21 18.00 73.58
N ALA A 341 -40.01 17.08 73.05
CA ALA A 341 -39.75 16.45 71.75
C ALA A 341 -40.00 17.31 70.49
N LYS A 342 -40.53 18.54 70.63
CA LYS A 342 -41.04 19.33 69.49
C LYS A 342 -40.08 20.41 68.93
N LEU A 343 -38.96 20.69 69.59
CA LEU A 343 -38.11 21.87 69.25
C LEU A 343 -36.93 21.60 68.29
N GLU A 344 -36.58 20.34 68.01
CA GLU A 344 -35.33 20.01 67.31
C GLU A 344 -35.48 19.74 65.79
N PHE A 345 -36.71 19.61 65.28
CA PHE A 345 -36.95 19.18 63.90
C PHE A 345 -36.80 20.29 62.84
N GLU A 346 -36.98 21.56 63.21
CA GLU A 346 -37.13 22.66 62.24
C GLU A 346 -35.81 23.20 61.65
N LYS A 347 -34.66 23.00 62.33
CA LYS A 347 -33.41 23.69 61.96
C LYS A 347 -32.59 23.07 60.81
N LYS A 348 -32.97 21.89 60.30
CA LYS A 348 -32.15 21.16 59.29
C LYS A 348 -32.54 21.40 57.83
N ILE A 349 -33.71 21.97 57.54
CA ILE A 349 -34.24 22.10 56.16
C ILE A 349 -33.69 23.35 55.42
N ALA A 350 -33.18 24.35 56.14
CA ALA A 350 -32.85 25.66 55.56
C ALA A 350 -31.48 25.77 54.83
N ALA A 351 -30.63 24.72 54.88
CA ALA A 351 -29.24 24.81 54.41
C ALA A 351 -29.03 24.39 52.94
N GLU A 352 -29.79 23.40 52.43
CA GLU A 352 -29.51 22.79 51.10
C GLU A 352 -30.02 23.58 49.88
N ALA A 353 -30.63 24.76 50.10
CA ALA A 353 -31.26 25.55 49.05
C ALA A 353 -30.33 26.56 48.34
N LYS A 354 -29.14 26.88 48.90
CA LYS A 354 -28.33 28.03 48.44
C LYS A 354 -27.14 27.71 47.52
N GLU A 355 -26.85 26.44 47.24
CA GLU A 355 -25.57 26.06 46.60
C GLU A 355 -25.70 25.60 45.13
N ARG A 356 -26.91 25.34 44.61
CA ARG A 356 -27.09 24.75 43.25
C ARG A 356 -27.35 25.75 42.11
N GLU A 357 -27.38 27.06 42.36
CA GLU A 357 -27.73 28.07 41.34
C GLU A 357 -26.53 28.78 40.67
N GLN A 358 -25.35 28.86 41.30
CA GLN A 358 -24.29 29.75 40.82
C GLN A 358 -23.47 29.20 39.63
N ASP A 359 -23.49 27.88 39.38
CA ASP A 359 -22.60 27.22 38.41
C ASP A 359 -23.12 27.08 36.96
N ARG A 360 -24.37 27.48 36.69
CA ARG A 360 -24.96 27.33 35.33
C ARG A 360 -24.90 28.60 34.47
N MET A 361 -24.69 29.78 35.05
CA MET A 361 -24.74 31.06 34.33
C MET A 361 -23.46 31.43 33.55
N LEU A 362 -22.30 30.88 33.92
CA LEU A 362 -21.00 31.31 33.36
C LEU A 362 -20.60 30.64 32.03
N LYS A 363 -21.26 29.56 31.60
CA LYS A 363 -20.84 28.78 30.41
C LYS A 363 -21.56 29.12 29.09
N ILE A 364 -22.58 29.98 29.12
CA ILE A 364 -23.44 30.27 27.95
C ILE A 364 -23.08 31.60 27.25
N GLN A 365 -22.58 32.60 27.98
CA GLN A 365 -22.29 33.93 27.39
C GLN A 365 -21.08 33.96 26.45
N GLN A 366 -20.15 33.00 26.53
CA GLN A 366 -18.87 33.06 25.81
C GLN A 366 -18.91 32.54 24.35
N LYS A 367 -20.06 32.05 23.86
CA LYS A 367 -20.20 31.47 22.50
C LYS A 367 -21.01 32.30 21.49
N LEU A 368 -21.50 33.50 21.88
CA LEU A 368 -22.33 34.36 21.01
C LEU A 368 -21.58 35.53 20.35
N LEU A 369 -20.29 35.71 20.63
CA LEU A 369 -19.50 36.86 20.16
C LEU A 369 -18.72 36.62 18.85
N THR A 370 -18.73 35.39 18.31
CA THR A 370 -17.86 34.98 17.18
C THR A 370 -18.57 34.78 15.84
N THR A 371 -19.90 34.94 15.76
CA THR A 371 -20.70 34.64 14.55
C THR A 371 -21.56 35.81 14.06
N LYS A 372 -21.00 37.03 14.02
CA LYS A 372 -21.64 38.19 13.37
C LYS A 372 -20.72 39.08 12.52
N SER A 373 -19.51 38.62 12.19
CA SER A 373 -18.56 39.31 11.29
C SER A 373 -18.82 39.05 9.79
N SER A 374 -20.02 38.61 9.40
CA SER A 374 -20.34 38.19 8.02
C SER A 374 -21.65 38.81 7.53
N LYS A 375 -21.68 40.15 7.46
CA LYS A 375 -22.78 40.96 6.88
C LYS A 375 -22.31 42.28 6.22
N ASN A 376 -21.05 42.37 5.77
CA ASN A 376 -20.50 43.55 5.09
C ASN A 376 -20.19 43.27 3.60
N ASP A 377 -21.17 42.75 2.85
CA ASP A 377 -20.94 42.34 1.45
C ASP A 377 -22.18 42.53 0.54
N MET A 378 -23.07 43.48 0.90
CA MET A 378 -24.33 43.76 0.18
C MET A 378 -24.55 45.26 -0.16
N ASP A 379 -23.50 46.08 -0.11
CA ASP A 379 -23.54 47.50 -0.52
C ASP A 379 -23.01 47.71 -1.96
N LEU A 380 -23.30 46.78 -2.88
CA LEU A 380 -22.74 46.75 -4.24
C LEU A 380 -23.77 47.02 -5.37
N ARG A 381 -24.95 47.59 -5.07
CA ARG A 381 -26.05 47.75 -6.05
C ARG A 381 -26.87 49.04 -5.97
N ARG A 382 -26.23 50.21 -6.11
CA ARG A 382 -26.98 51.48 -6.31
C ARG A 382 -26.36 52.50 -7.29
N GLY A 383 -25.61 52.01 -8.29
CA GLY A 383 -25.01 52.81 -9.36
C GLY A 383 -25.78 52.82 -10.69
N GLN A 384 -27.09 52.56 -10.71
CA GLN A 384 -27.84 52.26 -11.95
C GLN A 384 -28.84 53.35 -12.42
N GLU A 385 -29.11 54.39 -11.63
CA GLU A 385 -30.21 55.35 -11.92
C GLU A 385 -29.79 56.61 -12.72
N HIS A 386 -28.52 56.77 -13.11
CA HIS A 386 -28.01 57.98 -13.77
C HIS A 386 -28.02 57.94 -15.32
N VAL A 387 -28.37 56.81 -15.93
CA VAL A 387 -28.26 56.59 -17.40
C VAL A 387 -29.52 57.01 -18.17
N GLU A 388 -30.68 57.09 -17.52
CA GLU A 388 -31.98 57.14 -18.23
C GLU A 388 -32.43 58.54 -18.70
N ARG A 389 -31.76 59.64 -18.32
CA ARG A 389 -32.28 61.01 -18.52
C ARG A 389 -31.91 61.72 -19.83
N GLU A 390 -30.86 61.29 -20.55
CA GLU A 390 -30.32 62.02 -21.71
C GLU A 390 -31.09 61.84 -23.04
N PHE A 391 -31.98 60.85 -23.15
CA PHE A 391 -32.49 60.42 -24.46
C PHE A 391 -33.52 61.36 -25.14
N ARG A 392 -34.26 62.19 -24.38
CA ARG A 392 -35.50 62.85 -24.88
C ARG A 392 -35.34 64.20 -25.59
N ARG A 393 -34.13 64.74 -25.78
CA ARG A 393 -33.94 66.15 -26.20
C ARG A 393 -33.79 66.42 -27.71
N ARG A 394 -33.74 65.38 -28.57
CA ARG A 394 -33.15 65.49 -29.94
C ARG A 394 -34.08 65.70 -31.15
N GLU A 395 -35.41 65.67 -31.03
CA GLU A 395 -36.30 65.53 -32.22
C GLU A 395 -36.86 66.81 -32.88
N LYS A 396 -36.65 68.03 -32.37
CA LYS A 396 -37.51 69.19 -32.73
C LYS A 396 -37.09 70.14 -33.88
N GLU A 397 -35.89 70.07 -34.45
CA GLU A 397 -35.31 71.21 -35.21
C GLU A 397 -35.46 71.21 -36.76
N ALA A 398 -36.04 70.19 -37.39
CA ALA A 398 -35.75 69.89 -38.81
C ALA A 398 -36.55 70.64 -39.93
N ALA A 399 -37.56 71.49 -39.64
CA ALA A 399 -38.72 71.60 -40.55
C ALA A 399 -38.85 72.81 -41.54
N ILE A 400 -38.02 73.86 -41.56
CA ILE A 400 -38.49 75.22 -41.98
C ILE A 400 -38.06 75.82 -43.37
N ARG A 401 -37.03 75.33 -44.07
CA ARG A 401 -36.11 76.24 -44.84
C ARG A 401 -36.24 76.39 -46.40
N LYS A 402 -37.42 76.44 -47.07
CA LYS A 402 -37.50 76.10 -48.54
C LYS A 402 -38.49 76.88 -49.49
N ARG A 403 -38.35 78.18 -49.87
CA ARG A 403 -39.40 78.83 -50.75
C ARG A 403 -39.20 80.03 -51.74
N GLU A 404 -38.07 80.71 -51.98
CA GLU A 404 -38.10 82.18 -52.31
C GLU A 404 -37.51 82.79 -53.64
N LEU A 405 -37.39 82.14 -54.83
CA LEU A 405 -36.32 82.52 -55.81
C LEU A 405 -36.58 82.98 -57.30
N GLU A 406 -37.79 83.28 -57.81
CA GLU A 406 -38.12 82.89 -59.23
C GLU A 406 -38.59 83.96 -60.30
N GLN A 407 -38.09 85.22 -60.43
CA GLN A 407 -38.58 86.21 -61.47
C GLN A 407 -37.55 87.25 -62.06
N GLN A 408 -38.04 88.22 -62.90
CA GLN A 408 -37.45 89.55 -63.28
C GLN A 408 -36.57 89.76 -64.57
N ILE A 409 -36.89 89.27 -65.79
CA ILE A 409 -35.97 89.38 -66.97
C ILE A 409 -36.70 89.64 -68.33
N ALA A 410 -36.23 90.60 -69.19
CA ALA A 410 -36.94 90.97 -70.46
C ALA A 410 -36.15 91.52 -71.71
N VAL A 411 -36.18 92.84 -72.02
CA VAL A 411 -36.27 93.42 -73.42
C VAL A 411 -34.96 93.95 -74.11
N ALA A 412 -34.96 95.18 -74.67
CA ALA A 412 -33.88 95.95 -75.35
C ALA A 412 -33.11 95.34 -76.56
N ARG A 413 -33.63 95.32 -77.82
CA ARG A 413 -33.03 94.51 -78.92
C ARG A 413 -33.00 94.99 -80.41
N ALA A 414 -33.43 96.19 -80.82
CA ALA A 414 -33.82 96.45 -82.24
C ALA A 414 -32.74 96.90 -83.28
N ALA A 415 -32.44 98.21 -83.40
CA ALA A 415 -31.95 98.88 -84.63
C ALA A 415 -30.50 98.59 -85.12
N GLN A 416 -29.87 97.57 -84.57
CA GLN A 416 -28.42 97.29 -84.61
C GLN A 416 -27.91 96.68 -85.94
N LEU A 417 -28.63 96.81 -87.07
CA LEU A 417 -28.63 95.78 -88.13
C LEU A 417 -28.06 96.12 -89.53
N GLU A 418 -28.08 97.37 -90.02
CA GLU A 418 -27.63 97.68 -91.40
C GLU A 418 -26.18 98.16 -91.52
N ALA A 419 -25.67 98.96 -90.57
CA ALA A 419 -24.25 99.32 -90.53
C ALA A 419 -23.34 98.07 -90.52
N VAL A 420 -23.86 97.00 -89.91
CA VAL A 420 -23.27 95.66 -89.93
C VAL A 420 -22.98 95.16 -91.35
N LYS A 421 -23.69 95.53 -92.43
CA LYS A 421 -23.54 94.88 -93.75
C LYS A 421 -22.28 95.24 -94.54
N THR A 422 -21.90 96.52 -94.64
CA THR A 422 -20.70 96.92 -95.41
C THR A 422 -19.43 96.71 -94.62
N GLU A 423 -19.49 96.93 -93.29
CA GLU A 423 -18.50 96.42 -92.35
C GLU A 423 -18.30 94.92 -92.62
N ARG A 424 -19.38 94.12 -92.56
CA ARG A 424 -19.39 92.69 -92.88
C ARG A 424 -18.90 92.32 -94.27
N ALA A 425 -18.88 93.19 -95.28
CA ALA A 425 -18.29 92.85 -96.58
C ALA A 425 -16.75 92.92 -96.56
N MET A 426 -16.19 93.97 -95.93
CA MET A 426 -14.74 94.06 -95.72
C MET A 426 -14.28 93.14 -94.60
N GLN A 427 -15.09 92.92 -93.56
CA GLN A 427 -14.94 91.80 -92.63
C GLN A 427 -14.94 90.51 -93.43
N ILE A 428 -15.93 90.14 -94.24
CA ILE A 428 -15.92 88.87 -95.01
C ILE A 428 -14.62 88.70 -95.81
N ALA A 429 -14.06 89.72 -96.45
CA ALA A 429 -12.77 89.58 -97.15
C ALA A 429 -11.56 89.45 -96.19
N ARG A 430 -11.57 90.17 -95.06
CA ARG A 430 -10.50 90.15 -94.04
C ARG A 430 -10.60 88.89 -93.19
N ASP A 431 -11.78 88.58 -92.67
CA ASP A 431 -12.24 87.30 -92.15
C ASP A 431 -12.01 86.17 -93.16
N GLU A 432 -12.06 86.31 -94.48
CA GLU A 432 -11.69 85.21 -95.39
C GLU A 432 -10.20 84.94 -95.38
N LEU A 433 -9.37 85.99 -95.32
CA LEU A 433 -7.92 85.88 -95.21
C LEU A 433 -7.52 85.38 -93.81
N ASP A 434 -8.18 85.90 -92.78
CA ASP A 434 -7.96 85.56 -91.37
C ASP A 434 -8.64 84.24 -91.01
N HIS A 435 -9.68 83.78 -91.73
CA HIS A 435 -10.23 82.43 -91.68
C HIS A 435 -9.40 81.48 -92.53
N LYS A 436 -8.74 81.89 -93.62
CA LYS A 436 -7.71 81.04 -94.28
C LYS A 436 -6.51 80.86 -93.35
N LYS A 437 -5.99 81.93 -92.75
CA LYS A 437 -4.93 81.85 -91.73
C LYS A 437 -5.38 81.17 -90.44
N ALA A 438 -6.62 81.34 -90.02
CA ALA A 438 -7.19 80.64 -88.87
C ALA A 438 -7.58 79.22 -89.21
N VAL A 439 -7.86 78.84 -90.47
CA VAL A 439 -8.01 77.44 -90.91
C VAL A 439 -6.64 76.79 -91.08
N GLU A 440 -5.60 77.52 -91.46
CA GLU A 440 -4.22 77.01 -91.44
C GLU A 440 -3.70 76.87 -90.01
N LYS A 441 -3.93 77.86 -89.13
CA LYS A 441 -3.69 77.73 -87.69
C LYS A 441 -4.55 76.64 -87.08
N LEU A 442 -5.86 76.59 -87.34
CA LEU A 442 -6.74 75.51 -86.86
C LEU A 442 -6.35 74.18 -87.46
N LYS A 443 -5.77 74.07 -88.66
CA LYS A 443 -5.20 72.81 -89.15
C LYS A 443 -3.89 72.47 -88.45
N GLN A 444 -3.05 73.45 -88.13
CA GLN A 444 -1.82 73.25 -87.34
C GLN A 444 -2.10 72.97 -85.87
N ASP A 445 -3.19 73.52 -85.35
CA ASP A 445 -3.64 73.39 -83.97
C ASP A 445 -4.58 72.19 -83.85
N GLU A 446 -5.28 71.75 -84.91
CA GLU A 446 -5.88 70.42 -85.04
C GLU A 446 -4.82 69.34 -85.24
N THR A 447 -3.70 69.58 -85.95
CA THR A 447 -2.62 68.58 -85.97
C THR A 447 -1.92 68.52 -84.62
N LYS A 448 -1.63 69.66 -83.96
CA LYS A 448 -1.10 69.66 -82.58
C LYS A 448 -2.10 69.15 -81.55
N GLU A 449 -3.39 69.42 -81.67
CA GLU A 449 -4.43 68.88 -80.79
C GLU A 449 -4.73 67.43 -81.12
N THR A 450 -4.73 66.98 -82.38
CA THR A 450 -4.91 65.55 -82.66
C THR A 450 -3.66 64.77 -82.29
N GLU A 451 -2.46 65.33 -82.42
CA GLU A 451 -1.24 64.75 -81.84
C GLU A 451 -1.25 64.81 -80.31
N GLY A 452 -1.69 65.91 -79.72
CA GLY A 452 -1.81 66.09 -78.26
C GLY A 452 -2.83 65.15 -77.67
N ARG A 453 -4.01 65.04 -78.28
CA ARG A 453 -5.06 64.05 -78.00
C ARG A 453 -4.55 62.64 -78.28
N LYS A 454 -3.79 62.36 -79.36
CA LYS A 454 -3.15 61.03 -79.58
C LYS A 454 -2.12 60.72 -78.50
N LYS A 455 -1.32 61.69 -78.06
CA LYS A 455 -0.33 61.54 -76.97
C LYS A 455 -1.04 61.33 -75.62
N GLN A 456 -2.08 62.10 -75.31
CA GLN A 456 -2.91 61.93 -74.11
C GLN A 456 -3.76 60.65 -74.14
N LEU A 457 -4.21 60.21 -75.32
CA LEU A 457 -5.00 59.00 -75.50
C LEU A 457 -4.10 57.77 -75.38
N ARG A 458 -2.89 57.79 -75.98
CA ARG A 458 -1.83 56.81 -75.68
C ARG A 458 -1.43 56.82 -74.20
N LEU A 459 -1.32 57.98 -73.56
CA LEU A 459 -1.01 58.07 -72.13
C LEU A 459 -2.18 57.52 -71.28
N ARG A 460 -3.44 57.76 -71.67
CA ARG A 460 -4.62 57.14 -71.07
C ARG A 460 -4.72 55.64 -71.34
N GLU A 461 -4.29 55.16 -72.50
CA GLU A 461 -4.20 53.74 -72.82
C GLU A 461 -3.14 53.08 -71.96
N ASN A 462 -1.93 53.65 -71.89
CA ASN A 462 -0.87 53.19 -70.98
C ASN A 462 -1.33 53.21 -69.52
N TYR A 463 -1.90 54.31 -69.01
CA TYR A 463 -2.45 54.37 -67.64
C TYR A 463 -3.60 53.39 -67.43
N ARG A 464 -4.46 53.18 -68.42
CA ARG A 464 -5.55 52.20 -68.35
C ARG A 464 -4.97 50.79 -68.28
N ASP A 465 -3.96 50.48 -69.06
CA ASP A 465 -3.35 49.16 -69.12
C ASP A 465 -2.49 48.90 -67.87
N GLU A 466 -1.82 49.92 -67.32
CA GLU A 466 -1.20 49.91 -65.98
C GLU A 466 -2.23 49.69 -64.87
N ILE A 467 -3.39 50.37 -64.91
CA ILE A 467 -4.48 50.16 -63.94
C ILE A 467 -5.07 48.75 -64.10
N ILE A 468 -5.25 48.24 -65.31
CA ILE A 468 -5.69 46.86 -65.57
C ILE A 468 -4.66 45.86 -65.05
N GLN A 469 -3.36 46.12 -65.23
CA GLN A 469 -2.29 45.29 -64.66
C GLN A 469 -2.30 45.34 -63.13
N GLN A 470 -2.44 46.52 -62.50
CA GLN A 470 -2.54 46.64 -61.04
C GLN A 470 -3.80 45.95 -60.48
N ILE A 471 -4.94 46.06 -61.16
CA ILE A 471 -6.18 45.34 -60.79
C ILE A 471 -5.96 43.84 -60.90
N ASN A 472 -5.41 43.35 -62.02
CA ASN A 472 -5.11 41.93 -62.23
C ASN A 472 -4.14 41.39 -61.17
N LEU A 473 -3.07 42.14 -60.84
CA LEU A 473 -2.11 41.78 -59.80
C LEU A 473 -2.78 41.74 -58.42
N LYS A 474 -3.53 42.78 -58.02
CA LYS A 474 -4.30 42.76 -56.76
C LYS A 474 -5.35 41.65 -56.71
N GLU A 475 -5.95 41.30 -57.83
CA GLU A 475 -6.93 40.20 -57.86
C GLU A 475 -6.25 38.83 -57.78
N GLN A 476 -5.05 38.68 -58.38
CA GLN A 476 -4.19 37.52 -58.17
C GLN A 476 -3.76 37.41 -56.71
N GLU A 477 -3.21 38.48 -56.12
CA GLU A 477 -2.84 38.55 -54.70
C GLU A 477 -4.04 38.19 -53.80
N ARG A 478 -5.24 38.73 -54.05
CA ARG A 478 -6.44 38.38 -53.29
C ARG A 478 -6.79 36.89 -53.43
N ARG A 479 -6.75 36.35 -54.65
CA ARG A 479 -7.01 34.92 -54.90
C ARG A 479 -5.96 34.02 -54.25
N GLU A 480 -4.70 34.44 -54.21
CA GLU A 480 -3.62 33.73 -53.52
C GLU A 480 -3.76 33.81 -52.01
N LEU A 481 -4.07 34.97 -51.44
CA LEU A 481 -4.36 35.14 -50.01
C LEU A 481 -5.56 34.28 -49.58
N GLU A 482 -6.65 34.29 -50.35
CA GLU A 482 -7.79 33.39 -50.13
C GLU A 482 -7.40 31.91 -50.22
N ARG A 483 -6.51 31.54 -51.16
CA ARG A 483 -6.05 30.16 -51.34
C ARG A 483 -5.12 29.73 -50.20
N CYS A 484 -4.25 30.61 -49.71
CA CYS A 484 -3.41 30.37 -48.55
C CYS A 484 -4.26 30.25 -47.28
N SER A 485 -5.17 31.19 -47.03
CA SER A 485 -6.12 31.13 -45.90
C SER A 485 -6.97 29.85 -45.93
N LYS A 486 -7.48 29.43 -47.10
CA LYS A 486 -8.22 28.16 -47.25
C LYS A 486 -7.33 26.93 -46.98
N LYS A 487 -6.06 26.94 -47.42
CA LYS A 487 -5.08 25.87 -47.14
C LYS A 487 -4.72 25.82 -45.65
N GLU A 488 -4.47 26.96 -45.02
CA GLU A 488 -4.18 27.08 -43.59
C GLU A 488 -5.36 26.60 -42.74
N HIS A 489 -6.58 26.98 -43.11
CA HIS A 489 -7.78 26.50 -42.44
C HIS A 489 -7.98 24.98 -42.60
N ALA A 490 -7.74 24.43 -43.80
CA ALA A 490 -7.78 22.98 -44.02
C ALA A 490 -6.70 22.24 -43.20
N ALA A 491 -5.47 22.75 -43.19
CA ALA A 491 -4.37 22.20 -42.38
C ALA A 491 -4.65 22.29 -40.87
N MET A 492 -5.29 23.38 -40.41
CA MET A 492 -5.74 23.53 -39.03
C MET A 492 -6.84 22.51 -38.67
N GLN A 493 -7.83 22.31 -39.54
CA GLN A 493 -8.84 21.26 -39.34
C GLN A 493 -8.24 19.86 -39.32
N GLU A 494 -7.27 19.57 -40.20
CA GLU A 494 -6.58 18.29 -40.26
C GLU A 494 -5.72 18.07 -39.00
N ALA A 495 -4.99 19.10 -38.53
CA ALA A 495 -4.25 19.06 -37.28
C ALA A 495 -5.16 18.81 -36.07
N MET A 496 -6.34 19.44 -36.01
CA MET A 496 -7.35 19.20 -34.97
C MET A 496 -7.86 17.74 -35.02
N LYS A 497 -8.22 17.23 -36.20
CA LYS A 497 -8.64 15.82 -36.36
C LYS A 497 -7.55 14.84 -35.96
N ASN A 498 -6.30 15.11 -36.33
CA ASN A 498 -5.15 14.28 -35.95
C ASN A 498 -4.90 14.31 -34.44
N ARG A 499 -5.04 15.48 -33.78
CA ARG A 499 -5.00 15.62 -32.32
C ARG A 499 -6.12 14.82 -31.64
N GLU A 500 -7.37 14.96 -32.10
CA GLU A 500 -8.49 14.18 -31.59
C GLU A 500 -8.30 12.66 -31.73
N MET A 501 -7.88 12.19 -32.91
CA MET A 501 -7.62 10.77 -33.15
C MET A 501 -6.52 10.23 -32.23
N ALA A 502 -5.45 11.01 -32.03
CA ALA A 502 -4.37 10.61 -31.14
C ALA A 502 -4.80 10.58 -29.66
N ILE A 503 -5.57 11.57 -29.19
CA ILE A 503 -6.18 11.57 -27.84
C ILE A 503 -7.12 10.36 -27.66
N LYS A 504 -8.00 10.10 -28.63
CA LYS A 504 -8.93 8.96 -28.63
C LYS A 504 -8.17 7.62 -28.60
N SER A 505 -7.06 7.52 -29.33
CA SER A 505 -6.15 6.36 -29.32
C SER A 505 -5.48 6.17 -27.96
N THR A 506 -4.87 7.23 -27.40
CA THR A 506 -4.25 7.22 -26.07
C THR A 506 -5.21 6.78 -24.97
N ILE A 507 -6.43 7.34 -24.94
CA ILE A 507 -7.46 6.96 -23.96
C ILE A 507 -7.89 5.50 -24.17
N SER A 508 -8.11 5.06 -25.41
CA SER A 508 -8.49 3.67 -25.71
C SER A 508 -7.40 2.67 -25.29
N ASN A 509 -6.13 3.01 -25.51
CA ASN A 509 -4.99 2.21 -25.06
C ASN A 509 -4.94 2.11 -23.53
N LYS A 510 -5.23 3.19 -22.80
CA LYS A 510 -5.31 3.15 -21.32
C LYS A 510 -6.44 2.26 -20.82
N ILE A 511 -7.62 2.30 -21.46
CA ILE A 511 -8.73 1.40 -21.15
C ILE A 511 -8.36 -0.06 -21.48
N LYS A 512 -7.64 -0.30 -22.59
CA LYS A 512 -7.13 -1.63 -22.95
C LYS A 512 -6.15 -2.16 -21.90
N MET A 513 -5.20 -1.34 -21.45
CA MET A 513 -4.29 -1.70 -20.35
C MET A 513 -5.04 -1.99 -19.04
N MET A 514 -6.16 -1.30 -18.77
CA MET A 514 -7.03 -1.63 -17.62
C MET A 514 -7.75 -2.97 -17.78
N LYS A 515 -8.13 -3.37 -19.00
CA LYS A 515 -8.72 -4.69 -19.30
C LYS A 515 -7.71 -5.84 -19.28
N GLU A 516 -6.46 -5.56 -19.65
CA GLU A 516 -5.34 -6.50 -19.55
C GLU A 516 -4.85 -6.67 -18.10
N SER A 517 -5.02 -5.62 -17.28
CA SER A 517 -4.92 -5.72 -15.82
C SER A 517 -6.10 -6.54 -15.27
N LYS A 518 -5.90 -7.31 -14.20
CA LYS A 518 -6.96 -8.10 -13.54
C LYS A 518 -7.97 -7.23 -12.75
N VAL A 519 -8.50 -6.18 -13.37
CA VAL A 519 -9.47 -5.25 -12.80
C VAL A 519 -10.88 -5.76 -13.08
N PRO A 520 -11.82 -5.75 -12.11
CA PRO A 520 -13.20 -6.17 -12.37
C PRO A 520 -13.91 -5.29 -13.40
N ASP A 521 -14.57 -5.92 -14.38
CA ASP A 521 -15.28 -5.29 -15.50
C ASP A 521 -16.23 -4.15 -15.12
N ARG A 522 -16.83 -4.21 -13.92
CA ARG A 522 -17.70 -3.15 -13.40
C ARG A 522 -17.01 -1.79 -13.41
N PHE A 523 -15.81 -1.71 -12.83
CA PHE A 523 -15.06 -0.45 -12.74
C PHE A 523 -14.59 0.03 -14.12
N ILE A 524 -14.29 -0.91 -15.04
CA ILE A 524 -13.90 -0.58 -16.41
C ILE A 524 -15.09 0.05 -17.16
N LYS A 525 -16.30 -0.51 -17.02
CA LYS A 525 -17.53 0.03 -17.60
C LYS A 525 -17.92 1.39 -17.00
N ASP A 526 -17.71 1.58 -15.70
CA ASP A 526 -17.96 2.87 -15.04
C ASP A 526 -16.97 3.95 -15.52
N VAL A 527 -15.69 3.60 -15.70
CA VAL A 527 -14.68 4.47 -16.34
C VAL A 527 -15.04 4.78 -17.79
N GLU A 528 -15.43 3.79 -18.60
CA GLU A 528 -15.88 4.00 -19.98
C GLU A 528 -17.08 4.95 -20.06
N ARG A 529 -18.04 4.86 -19.12
CA ARG A 529 -19.18 5.78 -19.03
C ARG A 529 -18.75 7.21 -18.71
N GLN A 530 -17.92 7.41 -17.68
CA GLN A 530 -17.42 8.75 -17.30
C GLN A 530 -16.52 9.38 -18.37
N LEU A 531 -15.79 8.56 -19.13
CA LEU A 531 -15.00 9.04 -20.28
C LEU A 531 -15.87 9.40 -21.49
N ASN A 532 -17.05 8.78 -21.63
CA ASN A 532 -17.99 9.13 -22.69
C ASN A 532 -18.80 10.40 -22.37
N SER A 533 -19.11 10.70 -21.11
CA SER A 533 -19.73 12.00 -20.75
C SER A 533 -18.76 13.18 -20.95
N ILE A 534 -17.45 12.99 -20.76
CA ILE A 534 -16.45 14.03 -21.12
C ILE A 534 -16.48 14.37 -22.62
N LYS A 535 -16.95 13.47 -23.49
CA LYS A 535 -17.09 13.72 -24.94
C LYS A 535 -18.39 14.43 -25.32
N THR A 536 -19.33 14.59 -24.40
CA THR A 536 -20.60 15.33 -24.63
C THR A 536 -20.57 16.74 -24.06
N ASP A 537 -19.65 17.00 -23.12
CA ASP A 537 -19.53 18.27 -22.40
C ASP A 537 -18.46 19.22 -23.01
N ALA A 538 -17.84 18.83 -24.13
CA ALA A 538 -16.81 19.55 -24.87
C ALA A 538 -17.09 19.50 -26.38
#